data_AF-A0A2H4SGZ3-F1
#
_entry.id   AF-A0A2H4SGZ3-F1
#
_cell.length_a   1.000
_cell.length_b   1.000
_cell.length_c   1.000
_cell.angle_alpha   90.00
_cell.angle_beta   90.00
_cell.angle_gamma   90.00
#
_symmetry.space_group_name_H-M   'P 1'
#
loop_
_entity.id
_entity.type
_entity.pdbx_description
1 polymer ?
#
loop_
_entity_poly.entity_id
_entity_poly.type
_entity_poly.pdbx_seq_one_letter_code
_entity_poly.pdbx_strand_id
1 'polypeptide(L)'
;MALSPRDAIHIDHLDRYDSFMEQLDLDVFLDIYMDKSIITIDVYRYPTNTMVRSEQFTPSAVAQEYFDQEKKIADEMFGVDGPKRTMET
;
A
#
# COMPACT_ATOMS: atom_id res chain seq x y z
N MET A 1 15.40 10.17 -2.78
CA MET A 1 14.96 9.04 -3.63
C MET A 1 13.59 8.65 -3.12
N ALA A 2 12.63 8.31 -4.00
CA ALA A 2 11.32 7.85 -3.56
C ALA A 2 11.45 6.42 -3.02
N LEU A 3 10.87 6.15 -1.84
CA LEU A 3 10.83 4.81 -1.27
C LEU A 3 9.87 3.95 -2.09
N SER A 4 10.26 2.70 -2.33
CA SER A 4 9.44 1.68 -2.96
C SER A 4 8.73 0.82 -1.91
N PRO A 5 7.65 0.09 -2.27
CA PRO A 5 6.99 -0.84 -1.34
C PRO A 5 7.96 -1.86 -0.72
N ARG A 6 8.98 -2.29 -1.49
CA ARG A 6 10.02 -3.23 -1.03
C ARG A 6 10.88 -2.63 0.09
N ASP A 7 11.17 -1.33 0.04
CA ASP A 7 11.96 -0.65 1.08
C ASP A 7 11.23 -0.61 2.44
N ALA A 8 9.90 -0.71 2.43
CA ALA A 8 9.10 -0.78 3.64
C ALA A 8 9.15 -2.16 4.32
N ILE A 9 9.66 -3.21 3.64
CA ILE A 9 9.70 -4.58 4.17
C ILE A 9 11.02 -4.85 4.89
N HIS A 10 10.96 -5.52 6.04
CA HIS A 10 12.16 -5.92 6.80
C HIS A 10 13.06 -6.86 5.98
N ILE A 11 14.39 -6.72 6.14
CA ILE A 11 15.39 -7.43 5.33
C ILE A 11 15.20 -8.96 5.33
N ASP A 12 14.85 -9.53 6.49
CA ASP A 12 14.62 -10.97 6.66
C ASP A 12 13.42 -11.50 5.85
N HIS A 13 12.54 -10.63 5.37
CA HIS A 13 11.33 -11.01 4.64
C HIS A 13 11.42 -10.66 3.14
N LEU A 14 12.54 -10.12 2.65
CA LEU A 14 12.67 -9.67 1.26
C LEU A 14 12.54 -10.83 0.26
N ASP A 15 13.20 -11.96 0.50
CA ASP A 15 13.09 -13.13 -0.41
C ASP A 15 11.64 -13.63 -0.50
N ARG A 16 10.90 -13.58 0.62
CA ARG A 16 9.49 -13.97 0.66
C ARG A 16 8.61 -12.94 -0.05
N TYR A 17 8.90 -11.65 0.10
CA TYR A 17 8.20 -10.58 -0.60
C TYR A 17 8.42 -10.68 -2.12
N ASP A 18 9.65 -10.89 -2.56
CA ASP A 18 10.01 -11.02 -3.97
C ASP A 18 9.30 -12.26 -4.57
N SER A 19 9.35 -13.40 -3.86
CA SER A 19 8.63 -14.62 -4.25
C SER A 19 7.10 -14.44 -4.29
N PHE A 20 6.54 -13.65 -3.36
CA PHE A 20 5.13 -13.32 -3.34
C PHE A 20 4.72 -12.52 -4.58
N MET A 21 5.52 -11.52 -4.95
CA MET A 21 5.27 -10.66 -6.11
C MET A 21 5.40 -11.43 -7.43
N GLU A 22 6.35 -12.37 -7.54
CA GLU A 22 6.53 -13.22 -8.73
C GLU A 22 5.36 -14.17 -9.01
N GLN A 23 4.55 -14.48 -7.98
CA GLN A 23 3.42 -15.40 -8.08
C GLN A 23 2.10 -14.73 -8.47
N LEU A 24 2.09 -13.40 -8.65
CA LEU A 24 0.87 -12.65 -8.95
C LEU A 24 0.47 -12.80 -10.42
N ASP A 25 -0.81 -13.10 -10.65
CA ASP A 25 -1.39 -13.12 -12.00
C ASP A 25 -1.53 -11.68 -12.57
N LEU A 26 -1.64 -11.54 -13.89
CA LEU A 26 -1.77 -10.23 -14.55
C LEU A 26 -3.14 -9.55 -14.33
N ASP A 27 -4.16 -10.30 -13.90
CA ASP A 27 -5.53 -9.81 -13.65
C ASP A 27 -5.79 -9.38 -12.20
N VAL A 28 -4.75 -9.14 -11.42
CA VAL A 28 -4.87 -8.71 -10.02
C VAL A 28 -4.45 -7.26 -9.81
N PHE A 29 -4.98 -6.66 -8.75
CA PHE A 29 -4.48 -5.41 -8.20
C PHE A 29 -4.20 -5.58 -6.71
N LEU A 30 -3.31 -4.75 -6.20
CA LEU A 30 -2.79 -4.84 -4.84
C LEU A 30 -3.25 -3.64 -4.02
N ASP A 31 -3.56 -3.89 -2.75
CA ASP A 31 -3.66 -2.87 -1.73
C ASP A 31 -2.60 -3.13 -0.66
N ILE A 32 -1.80 -2.12 -0.35
CA ILE A 32 -0.74 -2.19 0.65
C ILE A 32 -0.99 -1.16 1.74
N TYR A 33 -1.05 -1.63 2.98
CA TYR A 33 -1.28 -0.77 4.14
C TYR A 33 -0.52 -1.28 5.34
N MET A 34 -0.32 -0.39 6.31
CA MET A 34 0.30 -0.72 7.59
C MET A 34 -0.69 -0.46 8.71
N ASP A 35 -1.02 -1.50 9.47
CA ASP A 35 -1.72 -1.37 10.75
C ASP A 35 -0.72 -1.61 11.88
N LYS A 36 -0.53 -0.58 12.71
CA LYS A 36 0.39 -0.56 13.87
C LYS A 36 1.84 -0.87 13.50
N SER A 37 2.18 -2.14 13.34
CA SER A 37 3.54 -2.63 13.11
C SER A 37 3.57 -3.86 12.20
N ILE A 38 2.54 -4.02 11.37
CA ILE A 38 2.45 -5.08 10.37
C ILE A 38 2.07 -4.43 9.05
N ILE A 39 2.82 -4.75 8.01
CA ILE A 39 2.47 -4.38 6.63
C ILE A 39 1.65 -5.54 6.06
N THR A 40 0.49 -5.23 5.52
CA THR A 40 -0.36 -6.20 4.84
C THR A 40 -0.45 -5.85 3.37
N ILE A 41 -0.35 -6.87 2.51
CA ILE A 41 -0.59 -6.76 1.08
C ILE A 41 -1.77 -7.65 0.73
N ASP A 42 -2.89 -7.03 0.38
CA ASP A 42 -4.09 -7.70 -0.09
C ASP A 42 -4.11 -7.73 -1.61
N VAL A 43 -4.45 -8.89 -2.17
CA VAL A 43 -4.52 -9.14 -3.61
C VAL A 43 -5.97 -9.32 -4.00
N TYR A 44 -6.43 -8.54 -4.96
CA TYR A 44 -7.81 -8.56 -5.43
C TYR A 44 -7.85 -8.91 -6.91
N ARG A 45 -8.83 -9.74 -7.31
CA ARG A 45 -9.04 -10.11 -8.71
C ARG A 45 -9.93 -9.11 -9.43
N TYR A 46 -9.44 -8.56 -10.54
CA TYR A 46 -10.23 -7.74 -11.46
C TYR A 46 -11.13 -8.63 -12.36
N PRO A 47 -12.35 -8.20 -12.73
CA PRO A 47 -13.07 -6.99 -12.29
C PRO A 47 -13.91 -7.22 -11.03
N THR A 48 -13.87 -8.43 -10.46
CA THR A 48 -14.76 -8.83 -9.37
C THR A 48 -14.48 -8.13 -8.04
N ASN A 49 -13.30 -7.54 -7.88
CA ASN A 49 -12.78 -6.97 -6.63
C ASN A 49 -12.83 -7.97 -5.46
N THR A 50 -12.79 -9.27 -5.74
CA THR A 50 -12.74 -10.31 -4.72
C THR A 50 -11.31 -10.46 -4.23
N MET A 51 -11.09 -10.39 -2.92
CA MET A 51 -9.80 -10.67 -2.32
C MET A 51 -9.46 -12.15 -2.51
N VAL A 52 -8.35 -12.44 -3.16
CA VAL A 52 -7.89 -13.81 -3.47
C VAL A 52 -6.71 -14.24 -2.62
N ARG A 53 -5.93 -13.29 -2.09
CA ARG A 53 -4.77 -13.54 -1.23
C ARG A 53 -4.52 -12.35 -0.33
N SER A 54 -3.95 -12.60 0.84
CA SER A 54 -3.47 -11.57 1.77
C SER A 54 -2.19 -12.08 2.40
N GLU A 55 -1.18 -11.23 2.51
CA GLU A 55 0.10 -11.61 3.12
C GLU A 55 0.66 -10.49 3.99
N GLN A 56 1.25 -10.89 5.13
CA GLN A 56 1.71 -9.97 6.18
C GLN A 56 3.22 -9.99 6.31
N PHE A 57 3.84 -8.82 6.41
CA PHE A 57 5.26 -8.62 6.49
C PHE A 57 5.65 -7.77 7.70
N THR A 58 6.84 -8.04 8.25
CA THR A 58 7.45 -7.20 9.26
C THR A 58 7.93 -5.90 8.60
N PRO A 59 7.65 -4.72 9.16
CA PRO A 59 8.11 -3.46 8.61
C PRO A 59 9.62 -3.26 8.78
N SER A 60 10.22 -2.54 7.84
CA SER A 60 11.58 -2.01 7.97
C SER A 60 11.61 -0.76 8.85
N ALA A 61 12.81 -0.25 9.14
CA ALA A 61 12.98 1.00 9.89
C ALA A 61 12.40 2.23 9.15
N VAL A 62 12.27 2.18 7.82
CA VAL A 62 11.78 3.28 6.98
C VAL A 62 10.34 3.07 6.50
N ALA A 63 9.64 2.05 7.00
CA ALA A 63 8.28 1.73 6.58
C ALA A 63 7.31 2.89 6.77
N GLN A 64 7.40 3.60 7.91
CA GLN A 64 6.55 4.76 8.16
C GLN A 64 6.78 5.87 7.14
N GLU A 65 8.04 6.14 6.78
CA GLU A 65 8.40 7.16 5.78
C GLU A 65 7.84 6.79 4.39
N TYR A 66 7.81 5.50 4.04
CA TYR A 66 7.18 5.03 2.81
C TYR A 66 5.68 5.34 2.79
N PHE A 67 4.92 5.00 3.85
CA PHE A 67 3.48 5.28 3.88
C PHE A 67 3.15 6.77 3.97
N ASP A 68 4.00 7.57 4.64
CA ASP A 68 3.86 9.02 4.66
C ASP A 68 4.09 9.63 3.27
N GLN A 69 5.04 9.08 2.50
CA GLN A 69 5.26 9.45 1.10
C GLN A 69 4.05 9.11 0.23
N GLU A 70 3.50 7.89 0.32
CA GLU A 70 2.33 7.48 -0.46
C GLU A 70 1.11 8.33 -0.14
N LYS A 71 0.89 8.62 1.14
CA LYS A 71 -0.18 9.53 1.57
C LYS A 71 -0.01 10.92 0.95
N LYS A 72 1.21 11.46 0.97
CA LYS A 72 1.49 12.76 0.36
C LYS A 72 1.23 12.76 -1.15
N ILE A 73 1.63 11.70 -1.85
CA ILE A 73 1.36 11.54 -3.29
C ILE A 73 -0.15 11.49 -3.54
N ALA A 74 -0.89 10.72 -2.75
CA ALA A 74 -2.35 10.66 -2.85
C ALA A 74 -2.99 12.02 -2.59
N ASP A 75 -2.61 12.73 -1.54
CA ASP A 75 -3.11 14.05 -1.20
C ASP A 75 -2.81 15.09 -2.31
N GLU A 76 -1.64 14.99 -2.96
CA GLU A 76 -1.26 15.86 -4.09
C GLU A 76 -2.04 15.53 -5.37
N MET A 77 -2.28 14.24 -5.66
CA MET A 77 -3.05 13.82 -6.84
C MET A 77 -4.55 14.07 -6.72
N PHE A 78 -5.11 13.89 -5.52
CA PHE A 78 -6.54 14.00 -5.25
C PHE A 78 -6.94 15.33 -4.63
N GLY A 79 -5.98 16.25 -4.42
CA GLY A 79 -6.13 17.66 -4.07
C GLY A 79 -7.28 17.98 -3.12
N VAL A 80 -7.00 18.40 -1.89
CA VAL A 80 -7.96 19.00 -0.94
C VAL A 80 -8.95 20.00 -1.60
N ASP A 81 -10.01 19.44 -2.18
CA ASP A 81 -11.26 20.07 -2.62
C ASP A 81 -12.37 19.04 -2.39
N GLY A 82 -12.40 18.50 -1.16
CA GLY A 82 -13.68 18.10 -0.58
C GLY A 82 -14.57 19.35 -0.51
N PRO A 83 -15.87 19.25 -0.81
CA PRO A 83 -16.71 20.42 -0.98
C PRO A 83 -16.65 21.28 0.27
N LYS A 84 -16.22 22.54 0.11
CA LYS A 84 -16.49 23.59 1.09
C LYS A 84 -18.00 23.57 1.31
N ARG A 85 -18.45 22.99 2.42
CA ARG A 85 -19.79 23.27 2.93
C ARG A 85 -19.80 24.76 3.21
N THR A 86 -20.32 25.52 2.26
CA THR A 86 -20.87 26.84 2.51
C THR A 86 -21.93 26.63 3.60
N MET A 87 -21.58 26.96 4.84
CA MET A 87 -22.59 27.40 5.78
C MET A 87 -22.96 28.82 5.33
N GLU A 88 -23.86 28.88 4.36
CA GLU A 88 -24.66 30.07 4.12
C GLU A 88 -25.71 30.16 5.23
N THR A 89 -25.64 31.29 5.92
CA THR A 89 -26.62 31.93 6.81
C THR A 89 -26.76 31.43 8.23
#